data_AF-K1Z1A9-F1
#
_entry.id   AF-K1Z1A9-F1
#
_cell.length_a   1.000
_cell.length_b   1.000
_cell.length_c   1.000
_cell.angle_alpha   90.00
_cell.angle_beta   90.00
_cell.angle_gamma   90.00
#
_symmetry.space_group_name_H-M   'P 1'
#
loop_
_entity.id
_entity.type
_entity.pdbx_description
1 polymer ?
#
loop_
_entity_poly.entity_id
_entity_poly.type
_entity_poly.pdbx_seq_one_letter_code
_entity_poly.pdbx_strand_id
1 'polypeptide(L)'
;MNYKKYIIIALVVIAVLGAGLLIAIKIKVPKVVPNVAEQAQQAEILKIEKEKKYQEQMQILSEVVDKTRLTDNDLDGLTNDEEKNLGTDPDNSDTDSDGLTDSTEVNIYKTNPLKADTDGDGYPDGEEVRRGYNPSGSGKLKK
;
A
#
# COMPACT_ATOMS: atom_id res chain seq x y z
N MET A 1 -9.64 -82.51 27.20
CA MET A 1 -9.07 -81.30 26.55
C MET A 1 -7.71 -80.99 27.17
N ASN A 2 -6.62 -81.13 26.40
CA ASN A 2 -5.25 -80.95 26.89
C ASN A 2 -4.87 -79.47 26.97
N TYR A 3 -5.17 -78.82 28.10
CA TYR A 3 -4.83 -77.40 28.36
C TYR A 3 -3.33 -77.10 28.22
N LYS A 4 -2.45 -78.09 28.44
CA LYS A 4 -1.01 -77.99 28.16
C LYS A 4 -0.70 -77.64 26.70
N LYS A 5 -1.51 -78.14 25.75
CA LYS A 5 -1.32 -77.85 24.31
C LYS A 5 -1.70 -76.41 23.97
N TYR A 6 -2.72 -75.86 24.62
CA TYR A 6 -3.15 -74.47 24.41
C TYR A 6 -2.21 -73.45 25.07
N ILE A 7 -1.62 -73.77 26.23
CA ILE A 7 -0.59 -72.93 26.86
C ILE A 7 0.64 -72.82 25.95
N ILE A 8 1.07 -73.92 25.33
CA ILE A 8 2.18 -73.90 24.38
C ILE A 8 1.84 -73.08 23.14
N ILE A 9 0.63 -73.23 22.58
CA ILE A 9 0.19 -72.42 21.43
C ILE A 9 0.10 -70.93 21.79
N ALA A 10 -0.40 -70.58 22.98
CA ALA A 10 -0.46 -69.20 23.45
C ALA A 10 0.94 -68.58 23.64
N LEU A 11 1.90 -69.34 24.19
CA LEU A 11 3.29 -68.89 24.32
C LEU A 11 3.98 -68.73 22.96
N VAL A 12 3.70 -69.62 21.99
CA VAL A 12 4.23 -69.52 20.63
C VAL A 12 3.63 -68.32 19.90
N VAL A 13 2.33 -68.04 20.06
CA VAL A 13 1.69 -66.85 19.47
C VAL A 13 2.22 -65.55 20.11
N ILE A 14 2.45 -65.51 21.42
CA ILE A 14 3.09 -64.36 22.09
C ILE A 14 4.56 -64.22 21.65
N ALA A 15 5.29 -65.30 21.40
CA ALA A 15 6.64 -65.22 20.83
C ALA A 15 6.64 -64.69 19.38
N VAL A 16 5.63 -65.06 18.58
CA VAL A 16 5.44 -64.59 17.19
C VAL A 16 4.95 -63.14 17.14
N LEU A 17 4.22 -62.66 18.15
CA LEU A 17 3.73 -61.26 18.24
C LEU A 17 4.62 -60.34 19.10
N GLY A 18 5.48 -60.88 19.97
CA GLY A 18 6.18 -60.15 21.03
C GLY A 18 7.68 -59.94 20.84
N ALA A 19 8.34 -60.66 19.92
CA ALA A 19 9.72 -60.35 19.53
C ALA A 19 9.74 -59.45 18.29
N GLY A 20 9.01 -58.33 18.39
CA GLY A 20 9.24 -57.18 17.55
C GLY A 20 10.71 -56.80 17.68
N LEU A 21 11.49 -57.14 16.66
CA LEU A 21 12.78 -56.53 16.42
C LEU A 21 12.49 -55.06 16.16
N LEU A 22 12.48 -54.26 17.23
CA LEU A 22 12.91 -52.88 17.17
C LEU A 22 14.34 -52.95 16.66
N ILE A 23 14.50 -53.03 15.34
CA ILE A 23 15.68 -52.46 14.71
C ILE A 23 15.54 -51.00 15.09
N ALA A 24 16.17 -50.64 16.21
CA ALA A 24 16.61 -49.29 16.46
C ALA A 24 17.64 -49.02 15.37
N ILE A 25 17.17 -48.85 14.12
CA ILE A 25 17.78 -47.87 13.26
C ILE A 25 17.52 -46.60 14.05
N LYS A 26 18.50 -46.23 14.88
CA LYS A 26 18.89 -44.84 14.97
C LYS A 26 19.20 -44.47 13.52
N ILE A 27 18.15 -44.23 12.72
CA ILE A 27 18.20 -43.22 11.70
C ILE A 27 18.35 -42.02 12.60
N LYS A 28 19.61 -41.69 12.90
CA LYS A 28 19.98 -40.32 13.09
C LYS A 28 19.56 -39.75 11.75
N VAL A 29 18.29 -39.35 11.65
CA VAL A 29 17.86 -38.41 10.64
C VAL A 29 18.88 -37.32 10.90
N PRO A 30 19.85 -37.07 9.99
CA PRO A 30 20.59 -35.86 10.15
C PRO A 30 19.45 -34.85 10.23
N LYS A 31 19.31 -34.17 11.37
CA LYS A 31 18.67 -32.87 11.29
C LYS A 31 19.42 -32.27 10.13
N VAL A 32 18.73 -32.05 9.01
CA VAL A 32 19.23 -31.11 8.02
C VAL A 32 19.16 -29.81 8.82
N VAL A 33 20.16 -29.62 9.68
CA VAL A 33 20.42 -28.36 10.34
C VAL A 33 20.77 -27.55 9.12
N PRO A 34 19.91 -26.60 8.72
CA PRO A 34 20.21 -25.80 7.54
C PRO A 34 21.62 -25.27 7.79
N ASN A 35 22.53 -25.55 6.87
CA ASN A 35 23.92 -25.19 7.08
C ASN A 35 23.94 -23.70 7.40
N VAL A 36 24.67 -23.26 8.44
CA VAL A 36 24.73 -21.84 8.82
C VAL A 36 25.11 -20.97 7.61
N ALA A 37 25.90 -21.52 6.69
CA ALA A 37 26.21 -20.90 5.39
C ALA A 37 24.99 -20.75 4.47
N GLU A 38 24.12 -21.77 4.41
CA GLU A 38 22.89 -21.76 3.61
C GLU A 38 21.85 -20.78 4.17
N GLN A 39 21.74 -20.66 5.50
CA GLN A 39 20.88 -19.66 6.15
C GLN A 39 21.40 -18.23 5.94
N ALA A 40 22.71 -18.02 6.02
CA ALA A 40 23.33 -16.73 5.73
C ALA A 40 23.10 -16.32 4.27
N GLN A 41 23.25 -17.27 3.34
CA GLN A 41 23.00 -17.06 1.92
C GLN A 41 21.51 -16.74 1.64
N GLN A 42 20.58 -17.45 2.28
CA GLN A 42 19.14 -17.14 2.18
C GLN A 42 18.79 -15.75 2.75
N ALA A 43 19.41 -15.36 3.86
CA ALA A 43 19.20 -14.04 4.46
C ALA A 43 19.76 -12.91 3.57
N GLU A 44 20.87 -13.14 2.88
CA GLU A 44 21.44 -12.21 1.92
C GLU A 44 20.57 -12.08 0.66
N ILE A 45 20.09 -13.21 0.13
CA ILE A 45 19.11 -13.23 -0.98
C ILE A 45 17.85 -12.44 -0.60
N LEU A 46 17.31 -12.63 0.60
CA LEU A 46 16.14 -11.90 1.07
C LEU A 46 16.39 -10.39 1.17
N LYS A 47 17.59 -9.97 1.59
CA LYS A 47 17.96 -8.54 1.60
C LYS A 47 17.99 -7.98 0.18
N ILE A 48 18.62 -8.69 -0.74
CA ILE A 48 18.71 -8.30 -2.16
C ILE A 48 17.31 -8.23 -2.79
N GLU A 49 16.42 -9.17 -2.50
CA GLU A 49 15.03 -9.15 -2.99
C GLU A 49 14.25 -7.95 -2.45
N LYS A 50 14.40 -7.62 -1.17
CA LYS A 50 13.79 -6.43 -0.58
C LYS A 50 14.32 -5.14 -1.23
N GLU A 51 15.63 -5.07 -1.44
CA GLU A 51 16.28 -3.95 -2.12
C GLU A 51 15.72 -3.80 -3.54
N LYS A 52 15.69 -4.90 -4.32
CA LYS A 52 15.15 -4.92 -5.68
C LYS A 52 13.69 -4.47 -5.73
N LYS A 53 12.85 -4.96 -4.81
CA LYS A 53 11.45 -4.56 -4.71
C LYS A 53 11.33 -3.06 -4.42
N TYR A 54 12.17 -2.52 -3.54
CA TYR A 54 12.20 -1.09 -3.27
C TYR A 54 12.62 -0.30 -4.50
N GLN A 55 13.65 -0.74 -5.23
CA GLN A 55 14.09 -0.10 -6.47
C GLN A 55 13.00 -0.13 -7.56
N GLU A 56 12.32 -1.25 -7.74
CA GLU A 56 11.20 -1.37 -8.68
C GLU A 56 10.04 -0.43 -8.32
N GLN A 57 9.70 -0.34 -7.03
CA GLN A 57 8.70 0.61 -6.55
C GLN A 57 9.12 2.06 -6.79
N MET A 58 10.40 2.40 -6.59
CA MET A 58 10.92 3.75 -6.86
C MET A 58 10.90 4.10 -8.35
N GLN A 59 11.17 3.13 -9.23
CA GLN A 59 11.07 3.32 -10.68
C GLN A 59 9.63 3.58 -11.11
N ILE A 60 8.67 2.78 -10.63
CA ILE A 60 7.24 2.99 -10.91
C ILE A 60 6.80 4.37 -10.40
N LEU A 61 7.23 4.77 -9.20
CA LEU A 61 6.91 6.08 -8.65
C LEU A 61 7.44 7.21 -9.53
N SER A 62 8.68 7.11 -10.02
CA SER A 62 9.25 8.12 -10.92
C SER A 62 8.48 8.25 -12.23
N GLU A 63 8.06 7.13 -12.82
CA GLU A 63 7.28 7.12 -14.06
C GLU A 63 5.90 7.77 -13.87
N VAL A 64 5.24 7.49 -12.74
CA VAL A 64 3.94 8.10 -12.42
C VAL A 64 4.07 9.61 -12.21
N VAL A 65 5.12 10.06 -11.51
CA VAL A 65 5.37 11.49 -11.26
C VAL A 65 5.68 12.22 -12.57
N ASP A 66 6.50 11.64 -13.44
CA ASP A 66 6.79 12.23 -14.76
C ASP A 66 5.51 12.33 -15.60
N LYS A 67 4.66 11.29 -15.56
CA LYS A 67 3.39 11.30 -16.27
C LYS A 67 2.44 12.39 -15.77
N THR A 68 2.35 12.62 -14.45
CA THR A 68 1.51 13.70 -13.91
C THR A 68 2.01 15.07 -14.34
N ARG A 69 3.33 15.33 -14.31
CA ARG A 69 3.92 16.60 -14.75
C ARG A 69 3.77 16.89 -16.24
N LEU A 70 3.53 15.86 -17.06
CA LEU A 70 3.27 16.03 -18.49
C LEU A 70 1.84 16.48 -18.78
N THR A 71 0.93 16.33 -17.82
CA THR A 71 -0.51 16.59 -17.99
C THR A 71 -1.07 17.62 -17.03
N ASP A 72 -0.29 18.06 -16.04
CA ASP A 72 -0.61 19.03 -15.00
C ASP A 72 0.68 19.88 -14.84
N ASN A 73 0.68 21.04 -15.47
CA ASN A 73 1.89 21.85 -15.69
C ASN A 73 2.30 22.62 -14.42
N ASP A 74 1.33 23.14 -13.69
CA ASP A 74 1.52 23.95 -12.48
C ASP A 74 1.43 23.12 -11.17
N LEU A 75 0.98 21.88 -11.26
CA LEU A 75 0.86 20.92 -10.16
C LEU A 75 -0.14 21.33 -9.09
N ASP A 76 -1.19 22.05 -9.49
CA ASP A 76 -2.27 22.44 -8.60
C ASP A 76 -3.27 21.29 -8.33
N GLY A 77 -3.27 20.26 -9.18
CA GLY A 77 -4.15 19.09 -9.09
C GLY A 77 -5.27 19.03 -10.13
N LEU A 78 -5.36 19.98 -11.05
CA LEU A 78 -6.11 19.89 -12.30
C LEU A 78 -5.17 19.53 -13.45
N THR A 79 -5.66 18.77 -14.43
CA THR A 79 -4.90 18.56 -15.67
C THR A 79 -5.07 19.74 -16.62
N ASN A 80 -4.09 19.99 -17.48
CA ASN A 80 -4.12 21.02 -18.52
C ASN A 80 -5.40 20.95 -19.40
N ASP A 81 -5.93 19.73 -19.61
CA ASP A 81 -7.19 19.51 -20.34
C ASP A 81 -8.42 19.92 -19.50
N GLU A 82 -8.43 19.65 -18.19
CA GLU A 82 -9.48 20.10 -17.27
C GLU A 82 -9.47 21.63 -17.16
N GLU A 83 -8.30 22.23 -17.00
CA GLU A 83 -8.12 23.67 -16.91
C GLU A 83 -8.57 24.38 -18.18
N LYS A 84 -8.19 23.86 -19.34
CA LYS A 84 -8.68 24.36 -20.63
C LYS A 84 -10.20 24.30 -20.75
N ASN A 85 -10.86 23.31 -20.16
CA ASN A 85 -12.32 23.20 -20.15
C ASN A 85 -12.97 24.18 -19.16
N LEU A 86 -12.28 24.50 -18.07
CA LEU A 86 -12.69 25.50 -17.07
C LEU A 86 -12.41 26.93 -17.51
N GLY A 87 -11.43 27.11 -18.40
CA GLY A 87 -10.93 28.42 -18.86
C GLY A 87 -9.82 29.00 -17.98
N THR A 88 -9.25 28.21 -17.08
CA THR A 88 -8.10 28.58 -16.23
C THR A 88 -6.78 28.51 -17.01
N ASP A 89 -5.72 29.05 -16.44
CA ASP A 89 -4.38 29.10 -17.06
C ASP A 89 -3.54 27.87 -16.62
N PRO A 90 -3.22 26.93 -17.54
CA PRO A 90 -2.50 25.71 -17.19
C PRO A 90 -1.10 25.89 -16.60
N ASP A 91 -0.52 27.08 -16.74
CA ASP A 91 0.79 27.39 -16.19
C ASP A 91 0.70 28.21 -14.89
N ASN A 92 -0.50 28.39 -14.32
CA ASN A 92 -0.75 29.19 -13.13
C ASN A 92 -1.81 28.58 -12.20
N SER A 93 -1.35 28.06 -11.06
CA SER A 93 -2.17 27.34 -10.08
C SER A 93 -3.30 28.15 -9.43
N ASP A 94 -3.30 29.47 -9.57
CA ASP A 94 -4.27 30.41 -8.98
C ASP A 94 -4.58 31.47 -10.04
N THR A 95 -5.52 31.14 -10.94
CA THR A 95 -5.75 31.89 -12.17
C THR A 95 -6.22 33.32 -11.89
N ASP A 96 -7.04 33.54 -10.87
CA ASP A 96 -7.58 34.85 -10.53
C ASP A 96 -6.81 35.57 -9.39
N SER A 97 -5.80 34.91 -8.83
CA SER A 97 -4.82 35.45 -7.88
C SER A 97 -5.43 35.89 -6.55
N ASP A 98 -6.40 35.14 -6.04
CA ASP A 98 -7.10 35.43 -4.79
C ASP A 98 -6.52 34.69 -3.57
N GLY A 99 -5.63 33.73 -3.82
CA GLY A 99 -4.96 32.91 -2.81
C GLY A 99 -5.53 31.51 -2.63
N LEU A 100 -6.49 31.07 -3.45
CA LEU A 100 -6.89 29.67 -3.60
C LEU A 100 -6.36 29.11 -4.92
N THR A 101 -6.07 27.81 -4.95
CA THR A 101 -5.73 27.17 -6.23
C THR A 101 -6.99 26.87 -7.02
N ASP A 102 -6.91 26.86 -8.35
CA ASP A 102 -8.05 26.56 -9.23
C ASP A 102 -8.67 25.20 -8.87
N SER A 103 -7.82 24.20 -8.58
CA SER A 103 -8.24 22.89 -8.11
C SER A 103 -9.00 22.94 -6.78
N THR A 104 -8.59 23.82 -5.85
CA THR A 104 -9.16 23.97 -4.52
C THR A 104 -10.54 24.63 -4.63
N GLU A 105 -10.66 25.64 -5.47
CA GLU A 105 -11.91 26.31 -5.76
C GLU A 105 -12.93 25.36 -6.38
N VAL A 106 -12.54 24.64 -7.44
CA VAL A 106 -13.43 23.73 -8.16
C VAL A 106 -13.81 22.52 -7.30
N ASN A 107 -12.86 21.93 -6.58
CA ASN A 107 -13.09 20.66 -5.89
C ASN A 107 -13.61 20.83 -4.47
N ILE A 108 -13.16 21.84 -3.73
CA ILE A 108 -13.43 22.00 -2.29
C ILE A 108 -14.50 23.07 -2.05
N TYR A 109 -14.23 24.32 -2.46
CA TYR A 109 -15.08 25.45 -2.06
C TYR A 109 -16.26 25.71 -2.98
N LYS A 110 -16.23 25.16 -4.20
CA LYS A 110 -17.24 25.36 -5.26
C LYS A 110 -17.39 26.84 -5.63
N THR A 111 -16.27 27.56 -5.66
CA THR A 111 -16.12 28.93 -6.15
C THR A 111 -15.78 28.93 -7.64
N ASN A 112 -15.69 30.12 -8.23
CA ASN A 112 -15.35 30.29 -9.64
C ASN A 112 -13.86 30.69 -9.77
N PRO A 113 -12.99 29.80 -10.32
CA PRO A 113 -11.54 30.03 -10.39
C PRO A 113 -11.09 31.13 -11.36
N LEU A 114 -12.05 31.86 -11.93
CA LEU A 114 -11.82 33.00 -12.83
C LEU A 114 -12.27 34.31 -12.21
N LYS A 115 -12.67 34.31 -10.93
CA LYS A 115 -13.24 35.46 -10.25
C LYS A 115 -12.84 35.44 -8.78
N ALA A 116 -11.87 36.29 -8.46
CA ALA A 116 -11.28 36.40 -7.13
C ALA A 116 -12.27 36.65 -5.97
N ASP A 117 -13.50 37.04 -6.26
CA ASP A 117 -14.60 37.21 -5.29
C ASP A 117 -15.84 36.59 -5.96
N THR A 118 -16.18 35.34 -5.65
CA THR A 118 -17.21 34.57 -6.37
C THR A 118 -18.60 35.16 -6.19
N ASP A 119 -18.96 35.52 -4.96
CA ASP A 119 -20.31 35.97 -4.62
C ASP A 119 -20.54 37.48 -4.86
N GLY A 120 -19.47 38.24 -5.06
CA GLY A 120 -19.47 39.65 -5.39
C GLY A 120 -19.74 40.57 -4.19
N ASP A 121 -19.45 40.14 -2.97
CA ASP A 121 -19.68 40.92 -1.75
C ASP A 121 -18.52 41.88 -1.40
N GLY A 122 -17.41 41.79 -2.14
CA GLY A 122 -16.23 42.65 -2.02
C GLY A 122 -15.08 42.04 -1.21
N TYR A 123 -15.18 40.78 -0.78
CA TYR A 123 -14.08 40.04 -0.16
C TYR A 123 -13.60 38.92 -1.08
N PRO A 124 -12.27 38.75 -1.27
CA PRO A 124 -11.78 37.65 -2.10
C PRO A 124 -12.03 36.27 -1.45
N ASP A 125 -12.31 35.24 -2.25
CA ASP A 125 -12.69 33.91 -1.77
C ASP A 125 -11.60 33.30 -0.87
N GLY A 126 -10.33 33.45 -1.27
CA GLY A 126 -9.18 33.04 -0.47
C GLY A 126 -9.05 33.78 0.86
N GLU A 127 -9.40 35.06 0.91
CA GLU A 127 -9.45 35.80 2.18
C GLU A 127 -10.59 35.30 3.08
N GLU A 128 -11.75 35.07 2.50
CA GLU A 128 -12.91 34.56 3.22
C GLU A 128 -12.65 33.19 3.83
N VAL A 129 -12.13 32.24 3.04
CA VAL A 129 -11.74 30.89 3.49
C VAL A 129 -10.74 30.97 4.64
N ARG A 130 -9.69 31.78 4.50
CA ARG A 130 -8.67 31.98 5.54
C ARG A 130 -9.25 32.53 6.84
N ARG A 131 -10.29 33.36 6.75
CA ARG A 131 -11.02 33.95 7.89
C ARG A 131 -12.22 33.10 8.35
N GLY A 132 -12.47 31.96 7.71
CA GLY A 132 -13.55 31.03 8.00
C GLY A 132 -14.94 31.54 7.61
N TYR A 133 -15.04 32.38 6.57
CA TYR A 133 -16.27 32.81 5.93
C TYR A 133 -16.58 31.95 4.70
N ASN A 134 -17.83 31.97 4.26
CA ASN A 134 -18.27 31.19 3.12
C ASN A 134 -17.98 31.98 1.82
N PRO A 135 -17.10 31.50 0.93
CA PRO A 135 -16.69 32.24 -0.27
C PRO A 135 -17.77 32.33 -1.36
N SER A 136 -18.85 31.55 -1.24
CA SER A 136 -19.91 31.47 -2.25
C SER A 136 -21.21 32.13 -1.80
N GLY A 137 -21.17 32.87 -0.69
CA GLY A 137 -22.36 33.51 -0.13
C GLY A 137 -22.20 33.86 1.34
N SER A 138 -23.16 34.60 1.88
CA SER A 138 -23.12 35.04 3.28
C SER A 138 -22.89 33.93 4.33
N GLY A 139 -22.14 34.26 5.38
CA GLY A 139 -22.06 33.48 6.62
C GLY A 139 -20.68 32.89 6.91
N LYS A 140 -20.64 31.92 7.84
CA LYS A 140 -19.41 31.23 8.21
C LYS A 140 -19.24 29.93 7.41
N LEU A 141 -17.98 29.62 7.07
CA LEU A 141 -17.63 28.35 6.46
C LEU A 141 -18.03 27.21 7.40
N LYS A 142 -18.87 26.31 6.92
CA LYS A 142 -19.26 25.12 7.69
C LYS A 142 -18.10 24.13 7.65
N LYS A 143 -17.61 23.74 8.83
CA LYS A 143 -16.56 22.73 9.00
C LYS A 143 -17.14 21.32 8.94
#